data_AF-A0A0C3AXA4-F1
#
_entry.id   AF-A0A0C3AXA4-F1
#
_cell.length_a   1.000
_cell.length_b   1.000
_cell.length_c   1.000
_cell.angle_alpha   90.00
_cell.angle_beta   90.00
_cell.angle_gamma   90.00
#
_symmetry.space_group_name_H-M   'P 1'
#
loop_
_entity.id
_entity.type
_entity.pdbx_description
1 polymer ?
#
loop_
_entity_poly.entity_id
_entity_poly.type
_entity_poly.pdbx_seq_one_letter_code
_entity_poly.pdbx_strand_id
1 'polypeptide(L)'
;MGKGNWTSPTSVSTRLPVAIYKLSFPHYLMGINTFQQNRDHAKATPKSPKKRRAAAAFSAALLVQWKFSSDFLKQPKNNSILTGQEWLNELLAGNSQRFYDAMGMHKHVFHQLLKELIAVGLHDTRYVSAEEQLAIFIHLAVTGAPQ
;
A
#
# COMPACT_ATOMS: atom_id res chain seq x y z
N MET A 1 42.57 -29.08 -7.32
CA MET A 1 43.15 -28.83 -5.97
C MET A 1 44.57 -28.31 -6.13
N GLY A 2 44.77 -27.01 -5.95
CA GLY A 2 46.09 -26.37 -5.89
C GLY A 2 46.07 -25.34 -4.77
N LYS A 3 46.77 -25.65 -3.69
CA LYS A 3 46.81 -24.89 -2.43
C LYS A 3 47.63 -23.61 -2.62
N GLY A 4 47.17 -22.51 -2.03
CA GLY A 4 47.92 -21.25 -2.01
C GLY A 4 49.13 -21.30 -1.08
N ASN A 5 50.01 -20.30 -1.19
CA ASN A 5 50.64 -19.69 -0.03
C ASN A 5 51.15 -18.28 -0.34
N TRP A 6 50.85 -17.39 0.60
CA TRP A 6 51.15 -15.97 0.65
C TRP A 6 52.60 -15.71 1.08
N THR A 7 53.24 -14.69 0.50
CA THR A 7 54.26 -13.88 1.19
C THR A 7 54.22 -12.42 0.71
N SER A 8 53.96 -11.51 1.65
CA SER A 8 54.35 -10.08 1.68
C SER A 8 55.02 -9.88 3.06
N PRO A 9 55.61 -8.72 3.47
CA PRO A 9 55.78 -7.41 2.83
C PRO A 9 57.20 -6.77 3.04
N THR A 10 57.48 -5.57 2.50
CA THR A 10 58.03 -4.41 3.26
C THR A 10 58.12 -3.14 2.38
N SER A 11 57.98 -2.00 3.08
CA SER A 11 57.71 -0.63 2.64
C SER A 11 58.97 0.16 2.20
N VAL A 12 58.79 1.27 1.47
CA VAL A 12 59.24 2.64 1.82
C VAL A 12 59.30 3.55 0.56
N SER A 13 58.41 4.55 0.56
CA SER A 13 58.58 5.98 0.20
C SER A 13 59.79 6.41 -0.63
N THR A 14 59.59 7.19 -1.71
CA THR A 14 60.16 8.55 -1.85
C THR A 14 59.38 9.39 -2.88
N ARG A 15 59.22 10.66 -2.50
CA ARG A 15 58.51 11.81 -3.10
C ARG A 15 59.03 12.26 -4.46
N LEU A 16 58.19 12.95 -5.25
CA LEU A 16 58.61 14.01 -6.18
C LEU A 16 57.62 15.21 -6.20
N PRO A 17 58.08 16.42 -6.56
CA PRO A 17 57.68 17.67 -5.88
C PRO A 17 56.74 18.61 -6.66
N VAL A 18 56.24 19.59 -5.91
CA VAL A 18 55.45 20.77 -6.28
C VAL A 18 56.35 21.85 -6.94
N ALA A 19 55.89 22.49 -8.02
CA ALA A 19 56.41 23.74 -8.59
C ALA A 19 55.20 24.62 -8.98
N ILE A 20 54.79 25.63 -8.21
CA ILE A 20 55.32 27.00 -8.01
C ILE A 20 55.31 27.88 -9.28
N TYR A 21 54.53 28.95 -9.15
CA TYR A 21 54.09 29.96 -10.12
C TYR A 21 55.16 31.00 -10.49
N LYS A 22 55.09 31.52 -11.74
CA LYS A 22 55.49 32.90 -12.13
C LYS A 22 54.54 33.36 -13.25
N LEU A 23 53.56 34.24 -12.98
CA LEU A 23 53.63 35.72 -13.07
C LEU A 23 54.13 36.25 -14.43
N SER A 24 53.18 36.64 -15.28
CA SER A 24 53.35 37.73 -16.25
C SER A 24 51.97 38.36 -16.53
N PHE A 25 51.77 39.58 -16.04
CA PHE A 25 50.64 40.46 -16.33
C PHE A 25 51.10 41.45 -17.42
N PRO A 26 50.25 41.76 -18.41
CA PRO A 26 50.16 43.14 -18.87
C PRO A 26 48.75 43.69 -18.69
N HIS A 27 48.77 44.89 -18.14
CA HIS A 27 47.70 45.77 -17.74
C HIS A 27 47.07 46.43 -18.99
N TYR A 28 45.74 46.34 -19.18
CA TYR A 28 44.99 47.39 -19.89
C TYR A 28 43.60 47.53 -19.26
N LEU A 29 43.44 48.65 -18.56
CA LEU A 29 42.16 49.23 -18.19
C LEU A 29 41.52 49.82 -19.45
N MET A 30 40.36 49.33 -19.87
CA MET A 30 39.39 50.12 -20.60
C MET A 30 38.02 49.42 -20.57
N GLY A 31 37.00 50.11 -20.06
CA GLY A 31 35.60 49.67 -20.24
C GLY A 31 34.76 49.58 -18.96
N ILE A 32 34.71 50.65 -18.16
CA ILE A 32 33.56 50.91 -17.27
C ILE A 32 32.36 51.31 -18.13
N ASN A 33 31.57 50.35 -18.58
CA ASN A 33 30.17 50.47 -19.06
C ASN A 33 29.70 49.04 -19.37
N THR A 34 29.06 48.33 -18.43
CA THR A 34 27.60 48.22 -18.41
C THR A 34 27.15 47.60 -17.07
N PHE A 35 27.21 48.40 -16.01
CA PHE A 35 26.32 48.19 -14.87
C PHE A 35 24.89 48.47 -15.33
N GLN A 36 24.21 47.50 -15.96
CA GLN A 36 22.73 47.40 -15.97
C GLN A 36 22.16 46.17 -16.68
N GLN A 37 22.91 45.15 -17.13
CA GLN A 37 22.31 44.05 -17.90
C GLN A 37 22.15 42.74 -17.13
N ASN A 38 22.12 42.80 -15.79
CA ASN A 38 21.89 41.62 -14.96
C ASN A 38 20.99 41.88 -13.75
N ARG A 39 20.13 42.90 -13.86
CA ARG A 39 19.04 43.19 -12.90
C ARG A 39 17.64 42.88 -13.47
N ASP A 40 17.56 42.41 -14.70
CA ASP A 40 16.30 42.10 -15.39
C ASP A 40 15.97 40.60 -15.47
N HIS A 41 16.80 39.71 -14.92
CA HIS A 41 16.31 38.40 -14.48
C HIS A 41 15.60 38.54 -13.14
N ALA A 42 14.57 39.38 -13.16
CA ALA A 42 13.51 39.40 -12.19
C ALA A 42 13.05 37.95 -11.99
N LYS A 43 13.23 37.45 -10.76
CA LYS A 43 12.39 36.41 -10.19
C LYS A 43 10.95 36.94 -10.12
N ALA A 44 10.33 37.12 -11.28
CA ALA A 44 8.90 37.27 -11.41
C ALA A 44 8.35 35.88 -11.69
N THR A 45 8.32 35.02 -10.66
CA THR A 45 7.30 33.98 -10.65
C THR A 45 5.95 34.70 -10.50
N PRO A 46 5.00 34.61 -11.45
CA PRO A 46 3.64 35.02 -11.17
C PRO A 46 3.04 33.98 -10.21
N LYS A 47 3.32 34.13 -8.91
CA LYS A 47 2.60 33.41 -7.85
C LYS A 47 1.23 34.04 -7.72
N SER A 48 0.35 33.76 -8.66
CA SER A 48 -1.07 34.03 -8.48
C SER A 48 -1.63 32.95 -7.52
N PRO A 49 -2.18 33.33 -6.35
CA PRO A 49 -2.74 32.38 -5.38
C PRO A 49 -3.94 31.59 -5.94
N LYS A 50 -4.47 32.00 -7.09
CA LYS A 50 -5.61 31.36 -7.77
C LYS A 50 -5.27 29.99 -8.38
N LYS A 51 -4.02 29.75 -8.83
CA LYS A 51 -3.64 28.50 -9.52
C LYS A 51 -3.35 27.32 -8.58
N ARG A 52 -2.96 27.58 -7.33
CA ARG A 52 -2.73 26.52 -6.31
C ARG A 52 -4.04 25.95 -5.77
N ARG A 53 -5.09 26.78 -5.69
CA ARG A 53 -6.43 26.36 -5.24
C ARG A 53 -7.11 25.45 -6.26
N ALA A 54 -6.95 25.74 -7.55
CA ALA A 54 -7.49 24.91 -8.62
C ALA A 54 -6.87 23.50 -8.62
N ALA A 55 -5.54 23.40 -8.57
CA ALA A 55 -4.85 22.11 -8.51
C ALA A 55 -5.23 21.29 -7.25
N ALA A 56 -5.32 21.94 -6.09
CA ALA A 56 -5.78 21.30 -4.86
C ALA A 56 -7.24 20.84 -4.93
N ALA A 57 -8.11 21.63 -5.58
CA ALA A 57 -9.51 21.29 -5.80
C ALA A 57 -9.66 20.10 -6.76
N PHE A 58 -8.84 20.00 -7.81
CA PHE A 58 -8.82 18.83 -8.71
C PHE A 58 -8.35 17.57 -7.99
N SER A 59 -7.26 17.64 -7.21
CA SER A 59 -6.80 16.50 -6.42
C SER A 59 -7.83 16.07 -5.38
N ALA A 60 -8.50 17.03 -4.72
CA ALA A 60 -9.56 16.73 -3.76
C ALA A 60 -10.78 16.12 -4.45
N ALA A 61 -11.19 16.64 -5.60
CA ALA A 61 -12.29 16.09 -6.40
C ALA A 61 -12.00 14.67 -6.88
N LEU A 62 -10.75 14.38 -7.28
CA LEU A 62 -10.34 13.03 -7.68
C LEU A 62 -10.40 12.05 -6.50
N LEU A 63 -9.93 12.46 -5.32
CA LEU A 63 -10.00 11.64 -4.10
C LEU A 63 -11.45 11.41 -3.66
N VAL A 64 -12.29 12.45 -3.74
CA VAL A 64 -13.74 12.33 -3.49
C VAL A 64 -14.34 11.37 -4.50
N GLN A 65 -14.08 11.52 -5.80
CA GLN A 65 -14.58 10.64 -6.86
C GLN A 65 -14.14 9.18 -6.67
N TRP A 66 -12.87 8.94 -6.34
CA TRP A 66 -12.33 7.59 -6.12
C TRP A 66 -12.93 6.96 -4.85
N LYS A 67 -13.02 7.72 -3.76
CA LYS A 67 -13.66 7.27 -2.52
C LYS A 67 -15.14 6.98 -2.73
N PHE A 68 -15.87 7.87 -3.40
CA PHE A 68 -17.28 7.68 -3.75
C PHE A 68 -17.47 6.43 -4.61
N SER A 69 -16.62 6.22 -5.61
CA SER A 69 -16.68 5.01 -6.47
C SER A 69 -16.43 3.72 -5.69
N SER A 70 -15.52 3.74 -4.71
CA SER A 70 -15.28 2.58 -3.83
C SER A 70 -16.43 2.33 -2.84
N ASP A 71 -17.10 3.39 -2.38
CA ASP A 71 -18.24 3.29 -1.47
C ASP A 71 -19.53 2.89 -2.23
N PHE A 72 -19.64 3.15 -3.54
CA PHE A 72 -20.74 2.65 -4.40
C PHE A 72 -20.65 1.15 -4.71
N LEU A 73 -19.46 0.55 -4.66
CA LEU A 73 -19.26 -0.90 -4.74
C LEU A 73 -19.45 -1.59 -3.38
N LYS A 74 -19.74 -0.83 -2.33
CA LYS A 74 -19.91 -1.33 -0.98
C LYS A 74 -21.31 -1.91 -0.84
N GLN A 75 -21.41 -3.22 -1.08
CA GLN A 75 -22.63 -3.95 -0.78
C GLN A 75 -22.96 -3.83 0.72
N PRO A 76 -24.24 -3.67 1.10
CA PRO A 76 -24.64 -3.60 2.50
C PRO A 76 -24.10 -4.83 3.24
N LYS A 77 -23.32 -4.60 4.31
CA LYS A 77 -22.64 -5.67 5.04
C LYS A 77 -23.62 -6.57 5.79
N ASN A 78 -24.79 -6.05 6.18
CA ASN A 78 -25.85 -6.76 6.89
C ASN A 78 -27.20 -6.35 6.27
N ASN A 79 -27.90 -7.26 5.60
CA ASN A 79 -29.22 -7.02 5.03
C ASN A 79 -30.33 -7.88 5.66
N SER A 80 -30.00 -8.81 6.58
CA SER A 80 -30.99 -9.74 7.12
C SER A 80 -31.67 -9.27 8.40
N ILE A 81 -32.96 -9.62 8.47
CA ILE A 81 -33.80 -9.54 9.66
C ILE A 81 -33.52 -10.78 10.52
N LEU A 82 -32.39 -10.75 11.23
CA LEU A 82 -32.06 -11.51 12.45
C LEU A 82 -32.53 -12.99 12.54
N THR A 83 -32.31 -13.81 11.51
CA THR A 83 -32.22 -15.27 11.66
C THR A 83 -30.83 -15.75 11.22
N GLY A 84 -30.28 -16.77 11.88
CA GLY A 84 -28.94 -17.27 11.55
C GLY A 84 -28.88 -17.85 10.13
N GLN A 85 -29.95 -18.51 9.69
CA GLN A 85 -30.08 -19.01 8.32
C GLN A 85 -30.11 -17.88 7.27
N GLU A 86 -30.84 -16.78 7.50
CA GLU A 86 -30.83 -15.65 6.56
C GLU A 86 -29.46 -14.98 6.49
N TRP A 87 -28.78 -14.80 7.63
CA TRP A 87 -27.41 -14.32 7.67
C TRP A 87 -26.46 -15.22 6.87
N LEU A 88 -26.58 -16.54 7.03
CA LEU A 88 -25.78 -17.52 6.29
C LEU A 88 -26.07 -17.46 4.79
N ASN A 89 -27.34 -17.37 4.40
CA ASN A 89 -27.76 -17.25 3.00
C ASN A 89 -27.15 -15.99 2.36
N GLU A 90 -27.12 -14.87 3.07
CA GLU A 90 -26.44 -13.64 2.62
C GLU A 90 -24.93 -13.82 2.49
N LEU A 91 -24.30 -14.55 3.41
CA LEU A 91 -22.88 -14.88 3.36
C LEU A 91 -22.54 -15.71 2.11
N LEU A 92 -23.38 -16.70 1.82
CA LEU A 92 -23.23 -17.62 0.69
C LEU A 92 -23.53 -16.94 -0.65
N ALA A 93 -24.53 -16.06 -0.71
CA ALA A 93 -24.86 -15.31 -1.92
C ALA A 93 -23.90 -14.13 -2.18
N GLY A 94 -23.29 -13.57 -1.12
CA GLY A 94 -22.43 -12.40 -1.20
C GLY A 94 -21.00 -12.68 -1.69
N ASN A 95 -20.13 -11.69 -1.53
CA ASN A 95 -18.72 -11.76 -1.93
C ASN A 95 -17.96 -12.88 -1.19
N SER A 96 -17.19 -13.68 -1.94
CA SER A 96 -16.31 -14.74 -1.41
C SER A 96 -15.32 -14.26 -0.34
N GLN A 97 -14.85 -13.01 -0.42
CA GLN A 97 -13.97 -12.44 0.61
C GLN A 97 -14.71 -12.26 1.94
N ARG A 98 -15.95 -11.76 1.92
CA ARG A 98 -16.77 -11.59 3.13
C ARG A 98 -17.02 -12.93 3.81
N PHE A 99 -17.23 -13.99 3.02
CA PHE A 99 -17.36 -15.34 3.55
C PHE A 99 -16.07 -15.83 4.23
N TYR A 100 -14.92 -15.63 3.57
CA TYR A 100 -13.62 -16.00 4.13
C TYR A 100 -13.33 -15.26 5.45
N ASP A 101 -13.61 -13.95 5.50
CA ASP A 101 -13.37 -13.14 6.70
C ASP A 101 -14.25 -13.59 7.88
N ALA A 102 -15.47 -14.07 7.61
CA ALA A 102 -16.42 -14.50 8.64
C ALA A 102 -16.20 -15.95 9.10
N MET A 103 -15.77 -16.83 8.20
CA MET A 103 -15.70 -18.28 8.42
C MET A 103 -14.26 -18.81 8.50
N GLY A 104 -13.26 -18.00 8.19
CA GLY A 104 -11.85 -18.40 8.15
C GLY A 104 -11.50 -19.39 7.02
N MET A 105 -12.43 -19.66 6.11
CA MET A 105 -12.25 -20.61 5.00
C MET A 105 -13.08 -20.23 3.77
N HIS A 106 -12.71 -20.77 2.61
CA HIS A 106 -13.47 -20.56 1.39
C HIS A 106 -14.79 -21.36 1.37
N LYS A 107 -15.79 -20.85 0.64
CA LYS A 107 -17.12 -21.48 0.49
C LYS A 107 -17.04 -22.96 0.12
N HIS A 108 -16.20 -23.35 -0.83
CA HIS A 108 -16.09 -24.75 -1.26
C HIS A 108 -15.59 -25.68 -0.14
N VAL A 109 -14.68 -25.21 0.71
CA VAL A 109 -14.18 -25.96 1.87
C VAL A 109 -15.29 -26.14 2.90
N PHE A 110 -16.05 -25.08 3.16
CA PHE A 110 -17.22 -25.15 4.05
C PHE A 110 -18.23 -26.20 3.59
N HIS A 111 -18.60 -26.21 2.30
CA HIS A 111 -19.54 -27.21 1.78
C HIS A 111 -18.98 -28.63 1.83
N GLN A 112 -17.67 -28.82 1.61
CA GLN A 112 -17.06 -30.14 1.75
C GLN A 112 -17.11 -30.61 3.19
N LEU A 113 -16.71 -29.75 4.13
CA LEU A 113 -16.78 -30.04 5.56
C LEU A 113 -18.20 -30.39 6.00
N LEU A 114 -19.20 -29.62 5.56
CA LEU A 114 -20.61 -29.91 5.82
C LEU A 114 -21.02 -31.30 5.33
N LYS A 115 -20.63 -31.68 4.10
CA LYS A 115 -20.93 -33.01 3.55
C LYS A 115 -20.32 -34.13 4.39
N GLU A 116 -19.06 -34.00 4.80
CA GLU A 116 -18.40 -34.99 5.66
C GLU A 116 -19.11 -35.12 7.01
N LEU A 117 -19.50 -33.99 7.61
CA LEU A 117 -20.20 -33.98 8.90
C LEU A 117 -21.59 -34.61 8.79
N ILE A 118 -22.34 -34.33 7.73
CA ILE A 118 -23.64 -34.97 7.48
C ILE A 118 -23.45 -36.48 7.31
N ALA A 119 -22.41 -36.91 6.60
CA ALA A 119 -22.10 -38.34 6.42
C ALA A 119 -21.79 -39.05 7.75
N VAL A 120 -21.20 -38.35 8.72
CA VAL A 120 -20.86 -38.90 10.04
C VAL A 120 -22.03 -38.78 11.05
N GLY A 121 -23.06 -37.99 10.75
CA GLY A 121 -24.32 -37.95 11.53
C GLY A 121 -24.82 -36.56 11.92
N LEU A 122 -24.24 -35.48 11.39
CA LEU A 122 -24.82 -34.14 11.55
C LEU A 122 -26.15 -34.07 10.80
N HIS A 123 -27.19 -33.60 11.49
CA HIS A 123 -28.54 -33.51 10.94
C HIS A 123 -29.22 -32.22 11.40
N ASP A 124 -30.24 -31.83 10.67
CA ASP A 124 -31.08 -30.71 11.02
C ASP A 124 -31.78 -30.96 12.36
N THR A 125 -31.91 -29.92 13.17
CA THR A 125 -32.76 -29.94 14.36
C THR A 125 -34.14 -29.40 14.03
N ARG A 126 -35.04 -29.31 15.03
CA ARG A 126 -36.38 -28.76 14.84
C ARG A 126 -36.39 -27.33 14.27
N TYR A 127 -35.38 -26.52 14.60
CA TYR A 127 -35.37 -25.08 14.29
C TYR A 127 -34.10 -24.59 13.58
N VAL A 128 -33.04 -25.42 13.50
CA VAL A 128 -31.72 -25.00 13.00
C VAL A 128 -31.20 -26.07 12.05
N SER A 129 -30.87 -25.67 10.82
CA SER A 129 -30.30 -26.59 9.82
C SER A 129 -28.88 -27.02 10.21
N ALA A 130 -28.43 -28.16 9.71
CA ALA A 130 -27.05 -28.63 9.87
C ALA A 130 -26.03 -27.60 9.32
N GLU A 131 -26.40 -26.92 8.24
CA GLU A 131 -25.58 -25.87 7.64
C GLU A 131 -25.44 -24.65 8.57
N GLU A 132 -26.55 -24.19 9.14
CA GLU A 132 -26.57 -23.08 10.11
C GLU A 132 -25.84 -23.44 11.40
N GLN A 133 -26.03 -24.67 11.93
CA GLN A 133 -25.30 -25.17 13.10
C GLN A 133 -23.78 -25.11 12.88
N LEU A 134 -23.32 -25.63 11.75
CA LEU A 134 -21.91 -25.61 11.40
C LEU A 134 -21.40 -24.18 11.20
N ALA A 135 -22.20 -23.33 10.55
CA ALA A 135 -21.84 -21.94 10.33
C ALA A 135 -21.66 -21.16 11.64
N ILE A 136 -22.57 -21.33 12.59
CA ILE A 136 -22.48 -20.74 13.94
C ILE A 136 -21.22 -21.24 14.65
N PHE A 137 -20.98 -22.56 14.64
CA PHE A 137 -19.82 -23.16 15.30
C PHE A 137 -18.49 -22.59 14.78
N ILE A 138 -18.32 -22.57 13.45
CA ILE A 138 -17.10 -22.05 12.82
C ILE A 138 -16.97 -20.56 13.09
N HIS A 139 -18.05 -19.79 12.96
CA HIS A 139 -18.00 -18.35 13.19
C HIS A 139 -17.54 -18.03 14.62
N LEU A 140 -18.07 -18.74 15.62
CA LEU A 140 -17.64 -18.63 17.03
C LEU A 140 -16.17 -19.02 17.22
N ALA A 141 -15.72 -20.09 16.58
CA ALA A 141 -14.32 -20.52 16.64
C ALA A 141 -13.36 -19.47 16.05
N VAL A 142 -13.76 -18.81 14.96
CA VAL A 142 -12.97 -17.76 14.29
C VAL A 142 -12.98 -16.44 15.06
N THR A 143 -14.13 -16.04 15.61
CA THR A 143 -14.24 -14.79 16.39
C THR A 143 -13.64 -14.91 17.79
N GLY A 144 -13.40 -16.13 18.30
CA GLY A 144 -12.76 -16.35 19.58
C GLY A 144 -13.59 -15.84 20.75
N ALA A 145 -14.90 -16.09 20.73
CA ALA A 145 -15.77 -15.72 21.85
C ALA A 145 -15.19 -16.29 23.17
N PRO A 146 -14.99 -15.46 24.21
CA PRO A 146 -14.53 -15.94 25.50
C PRO A 146 -15.57 -16.91 26.05
N GLN A 147 -15.11 -18.13 26.33
CA GLN A 147 -15.88 -19.20 26.98
C GLN A 147 -16.18 -18.81 28.42
#